data_AF-A0A7C2QBL3-F1
#
_entry.id   AF-A0A7C2QBL3-F1
#
_cell.length_a   1.000
_cell.length_b   1.000
_cell.length_c   1.000
_cell.angle_alpha   90.00
_cell.angle_beta   90.00
_cell.angle_gamma   90.00
#
_symmetry.space_group_name_H-M   'P 1'
#
loop_
_entity.id
_entity.type
_entity.pdbx_description
1 polymer ?
#
loop_
_entity_poly.entity_id
_entity_poly.type
_entity_poly.pdbx_seq_one_letter_code
_entity_poly.pdbx_strand_id
1 'polypeptide(L)'
;MPGTGRSISAPPWAQATKKKGLVPARRLEMALQKSQEPDALLPVLMHTIERGLQGSRRSGSSELDRIFDSVLQRHPEVDRRLLQNLVTDYRALPASVRTRGLPPAIANLDPARPIDPSAVQMIGKLVLETRRTVPFRLQMPPGKQVSASEYITANIGRANLPSGIDMTRPHIVRISPATTAGYEAGQKLTLMGWGFSANKADNTIRIFKTLAGGSQGELTTLHPSVCTTSAMEFNLPAPLEPGQYAVQVSVKTSSGIQDTNKVDFRIKTPPPPAPEISAITPSQYPGRTALITGRHFGGVPGVYFLPMDEQPMASYVTFEGQKASFTLGKVLSNTQMEITVPNSLLPGNYQVVVAIGSGISNRVVYPVRAYRYQVNFLKIHCIDESNPEWAGSDEIVTTWVVARDTEVWAKNTGEYGEFDDGEEQSYKTGDRTAFMPSGGPGEVKSLLAVSVSLYEWDAGDAKAARAVVGFIGDLAKEILNAMGKVEWAKLVAALTPLVQKVISWLGGDPDALGTRNLAWSALDLLQATDNPQKRFSGKLEFRNSSDTGSYDVTYEVIRVE
;
A
#
# COMPACT_ATOMS: atom_id res chain seq x y z
N MET A 1 -29.57 76.50 3.83
CA MET A 1 -29.24 76.33 5.27
C MET A 1 -30.56 76.25 6.05
N PRO A 2 -30.71 75.42 7.09
CA PRO A 2 -30.16 74.09 7.37
C PRO A 2 -31.28 73.01 7.44
N GLY A 3 -30.91 71.75 7.21
CA GLY A 3 -31.76 70.59 7.41
C GLY A 3 -31.81 70.17 8.89
N THR A 4 -33.01 69.86 9.37
CA THR A 4 -33.22 69.25 10.69
C THR A 4 -33.32 67.74 10.52
N GLY A 5 -32.20 67.04 10.70
CA GLY A 5 -32.18 65.60 10.86
C GLY A 5 -32.88 65.19 12.15
N ARG A 6 -34.05 64.56 12.04
CA ARG A 6 -34.59 63.73 13.11
C ARG A 6 -33.90 62.37 13.02
N SER A 7 -32.90 62.18 13.87
CA SER A 7 -32.39 60.85 14.22
C SER A 7 -33.55 60.06 14.84
N ILE A 8 -34.11 59.12 14.09
CA ILE A 8 -34.93 58.05 14.66
C ILE A 8 -33.95 57.11 15.34
N SER A 9 -33.80 57.26 16.65
CA SER A 9 -33.07 56.31 17.48
C SER A 9 -33.79 54.96 17.41
N ALA A 10 -33.08 53.92 16.98
CA ALA A 10 -33.57 52.56 17.05
C ALA A 10 -33.98 52.22 18.50
N PRO A 11 -35.05 51.43 18.73
CA PRO A 11 -35.49 51.06 20.06
C PRO A 11 -34.36 50.35 20.84
N PRO A 12 -34.33 50.40 22.19
CA PRO A 12 -33.27 49.79 23.01
C PRO A 12 -33.15 48.26 22.88
N TRP A 13 -34.10 47.62 22.20
CA TRP A 13 -34.11 46.18 21.92
C TRP A 13 -33.58 45.81 20.52
N ALA A 14 -33.30 46.80 19.66
CA ALA A 14 -32.77 46.60 18.29
C ALA A 14 -31.23 46.48 18.24
N GLN A 15 -30.58 46.27 19.38
CA GLN A 15 -29.19 45.78 19.43
C GLN A 15 -29.24 44.32 19.86
N ALA A 16 -29.46 43.42 18.90
CA ALA A 16 -29.14 42.01 19.08
C ALA A 16 -27.61 41.91 19.27
N THR A 17 -27.19 41.92 20.54
CA THR A 17 -25.80 41.68 20.90
C THR A 17 -25.46 40.24 20.52
N LYS A 18 -24.50 40.05 19.60
CA LYS A 18 -23.74 38.79 19.43
C LYS A 18 -23.50 38.21 20.84
N LYS A 19 -23.86 36.93 21.08
CA LYS A 19 -23.68 36.25 22.38
C LYS A 19 -22.35 36.71 22.98
N LYS A 20 -22.34 37.23 24.22
CA LYS A 20 -21.08 37.51 24.93
C LYS A 20 -20.32 36.19 25.05
N GLY A 21 -19.39 35.95 24.13
CA GLY A 21 -18.69 34.69 24.02
C GLY A 21 -18.02 34.33 25.34
N LEU A 22 -18.14 33.07 25.77
CA LEU A 22 -17.46 32.54 26.96
C LEU A 22 -15.97 32.87 26.91
N VAL A 23 -15.32 33.05 28.08
CA VAL A 23 -13.86 33.18 28.09
C VAL A 23 -13.19 31.87 27.65
N PRO A 24 -12.03 31.91 26.97
CA PRO A 24 -11.39 30.72 26.36
C PRO A 24 -11.24 29.52 27.31
N ALA A 25 -10.80 29.75 28.56
CA ALA A 25 -10.67 28.68 29.56
C ALA A 25 -12.00 27.95 29.85
N ARG A 26 -13.13 28.66 29.87
CA ARG A 26 -14.45 28.04 30.10
C ARG A 26 -14.90 27.21 28.90
N ARG A 27 -14.57 27.62 27.68
CA ARG A 27 -14.84 26.84 26.45
C ARG A 27 -14.04 25.54 26.45
N LEU A 28 -12.76 25.61 26.80
CA LEU A 28 -11.91 24.44 26.92
C LEU A 28 -12.43 23.47 28.00
N GLU A 29 -12.88 24.00 29.15
CA GLU A 29 -13.49 23.20 30.21
C GLU A 29 -14.71 22.41 29.70
N MET A 30 -15.62 23.09 28.99
CA MET A 30 -16.81 22.46 28.40
C MET A 30 -16.44 21.40 27.36
N ALA A 31 -15.46 21.67 26.48
CA ALA A 31 -14.98 20.72 25.49
C ALA A 31 -14.39 19.45 26.14
N LEU A 32 -13.63 19.61 27.23
CA LEU A 32 -13.10 18.48 27.99
C LEU A 32 -14.21 17.71 28.70
N GLN A 33 -15.20 18.40 29.28
CA GLN A 33 -16.34 17.77 29.95
C GLN A 33 -17.23 16.96 29.00
N LYS A 34 -17.44 17.44 27.77
CA LYS A 34 -18.16 16.73 26.69
C LYS A 34 -17.46 15.42 26.28
N SER A 35 -16.15 15.29 26.48
CA SER A 35 -15.40 14.07 26.16
C SER A 35 -15.65 12.96 27.20
N GLN A 36 -15.96 11.74 26.75
CA GLN A 36 -16.17 10.58 27.62
C GLN A 36 -14.86 9.84 27.97
N GLU A 37 -13.73 10.20 27.33
CA GLU A 37 -12.45 9.51 27.49
C GLU A 37 -11.42 10.40 28.21
N PRO A 38 -10.43 9.80 28.91
CA PRO A 38 -9.31 10.55 29.48
C PRO A 38 -8.47 11.22 28.38
N ASP A 39 -8.19 12.52 28.52
CA ASP A 39 -7.34 13.26 27.57
C ASP A 39 -5.87 13.21 27.99
N ALA A 40 -5.17 12.16 27.59
CA ALA A 40 -3.76 11.98 27.94
C ALA A 40 -2.80 12.80 27.06
N LEU A 41 -3.24 13.26 25.89
CA LEU A 41 -2.39 13.95 24.92
C LEU A 41 -2.32 15.47 25.19
N LEU A 42 -3.43 16.10 25.56
CA LEU A 42 -3.47 17.53 25.84
C LEU A 42 -2.54 17.97 27.00
N PRO A 43 -2.47 17.28 28.16
CA PRO A 43 -1.54 17.63 29.23
C PRO A 43 -0.07 17.57 28.80
N VAL A 44 0.28 16.59 27.97
CA VAL A 44 1.64 16.38 27.46
C VAL A 44 2.01 17.48 26.47
N LEU A 45 1.07 17.89 25.61
CA LEU A 45 1.24 19.03 24.72
C LEU A 45 1.45 20.33 25.50
N MET A 46 0.60 20.59 26.50
CA MET A 46 0.71 21.80 27.32
C MET A 46 2.01 21.83 28.13
N HIS A 47 2.43 20.69 28.68
CA HIS A 47 3.75 20.55 29.32
C HIS A 47 4.89 20.85 28.35
N THR A 48 4.84 20.29 27.14
CA THR A 48 5.87 20.49 26.10
C THR A 48 5.94 21.94 25.66
N ILE A 49 4.80 22.61 25.45
CA ILE A 49 4.72 24.05 25.11
C ILE A 49 5.26 24.89 26.27
N GLU A 50 4.85 24.60 27.50
CA GLU A 50 5.27 25.36 28.67
C GLU A 50 6.78 25.25 28.93
N ARG A 51 7.35 24.04 28.78
CA ARG A 51 8.79 23.84 28.72
C ARG A 51 9.40 24.66 27.62
N GLY A 52 8.85 24.53 26.41
CA GLY A 52 9.13 25.34 25.23
C GLY A 52 9.38 26.82 25.57
N LEU A 53 8.42 27.42 26.26
CA LEU A 53 8.44 28.82 26.65
C LEU A 53 9.56 29.17 27.65
N GLN A 54 10.10 28.24 28.43
CA GLN A 54 11.23 28.54 29.32
C GLN A 54 12.55 28.81 28.56
N GLY A 55 12.66 28.38 27.30
CA GLY A 55 13.83 28.62 26.45
C GLY A 55 15.15 28.18 27.12
N SER A 56 16.12 29.07 27.21
CA SER A 56 17.43 28.80 27.84
C SER A 56 17.37 28.54 29.35
N ARG A 57 16.22 28.76 30.00
CA ARG A 57 16.01 28.48 31.43
C ARG A 57 15.54 27.05 31.71
N ARG A 58 15.30 26.24 30.66
CA ARG A 58 14.92 24.83 30.80
C ARG A 58 16.03 24.04 31.50
N SER A 59 15.67 23.17 32.44
CA SER A 59 16.60 22.20 33.02
C SER A 59 16.61 20.92 32.18
N GLY A 60 17.81 20.50 31.74
CA GLY A 60 18.03 19.34 30.88
C GLY A 60 17.47 19.51 29.44
N SER A 61 17.75 18.53 28.59
CA SER A 61 17.19 18.44 27.23
C SER A 61 16.50 17.09 27.06
N SER A 62 15.31 17.09 26.47
CA SER A 62 14.57 15.88 26.10
C SER A 62 14.26 15.84 24.60
N GLU A 63 13.85 14.67 24.12
CA GLU A 63 13.37 14.48 22.75
C GLU A 63 12.17 15.39 22.44
N LEU A 64 11.24 15.56 23.39
CA LEU A 64 10.08 16.45 23.24
C LEU A 64 10.49 17.93 23.14
N ASP A 65 11.55 18.35 23.84
CA ASP A 65 12.07 19.72 23.72
C ASP A 65 12.60 19.98 22.29
N ARG A 66 13.33 19.02 21.70
CA ARG A 66 13.83 19.11 20.31
C ARG A 66 12.69 19.12 19.30
N ILE A 67 11.67 18.29 19.53
CA ILE A 67 10.45 18.26 18.70
C ILE A 67 9.77 19.62 18.73
N PHE A 68 9.56 20.21 19.92
CA PHE A 68 8.96 21.53 20.04
C PHE A 68 9.74 22.60 19.25
N ASP A 69 11.06 22.66 19.44
CA ASP A 69 11.89 23.67 18.78
C ASP A 69 11.85 23.51 17.24
N SER A 70 11.85 22.27 16.74
CA SER A 70 11.72 21.94 15.31
C SER A 70 10.35 22.28 14.73
N VAL A 71 9.26 21.99 15.46
CA VAL A 71 7.89 22.33 15.03
C VAL A 71 7.70 23.85 15.02
N LEU A 72 8.16 24.56 16.05
CA LEU A 72 8.03 26.02 16.12
C LEU A 72 8.72 26.72 14.94
N GLN A 73 9.88 26.21 14.48
CA GLN A 73 10.56 26.74 13.30
C GLN A 73 9.74 26.60 12.00
N ARG A 74 8.85 25.60 11.92
CA ARG A 74 7.98 25.36 10.76
C ARG A 74 6.69 26.21 10.79
N HIS A 75 6.40 26.85 11.92
CA HIS A 75 5.21 27.69 12.13
C HIS A 75 5.59 29.12 12.53
N PRO A 76 6.17 29.92 11.62
CA PRO A 76 6.60 31.30 11.92
C PRO A 76 5.44 32.23 12.33
N GLU A 77 4.20 31.88 11.99
CA GLU A 77 2.99 32.57 12.41
C GLU A 77 2.62 32.35 13.89
N VAL A 78 3.22 31.37 14.57
CA VAL A 78 2.97 31.07 15.98
C VAL A 78 4.03 31.75 16.85
N ASP A 79 3.61 32.81 17.54
CA ASP A 79 4.50 33.58 18.41
C ASP A 79 4.45 33.12 19.88
N ARG A 80 5.41 33.63 20.66
CA ARG A 80 5.54 33.34 22.10
C ARG A 80 4.30 33.75 22.90
N ARG A 81 3.64 34.86 22.52
CA ARG A 81 2.49 35.41 23.24
C ARG A 81 1.28 34.49 23.08
N LEU A 82 1.05 33.99 21.87
CA LEU A 82 -0.01 33.04 21.58
C LEU A 82 0.17 31.77 22.41
N LEU A 83 1.39 31.20 22.43
CA LEU A 83 1.69 30.01 23.22
C LEU A 83 1.52 30.24 24.73
N GLN A 84 1.89 31.43 25.23
CA GLN A 84 1.68 31.80 26.63
C GLN A 84 0.20 31.88 26.99
N ASN A 85 -0.64 32.42 26.10
CA ASN A 85 -2.08 32.45 26.30
C ASN A 85 -2.66 31.04 26.39
N LEU A 86 -2.23 30.12 25.51
CA LEU A 86 -2.67 28.72 25.55
C LEU A 86 -2.37 28.06 26.90
N VAL A 87 -1.14 28.21 27.39
CA VAL A 87 -0.73 27.65 28.70
C VAL A 87 -1.50 28.31 29.85
N THR A 88 -1.77 29.60 29.76
CA THR A 88 -2.51 30.35 30.79
C THR A 88 -3.96 29.87 30.90
N ASP A 89 -4.66 29.77 29.77
CA ASP A 89 -6.04 29.27 29.74
C ASP A 89 -6.13 27.82 30.23
N TYR A 90 -5.19 26.95 29.81
CA TYR A 90 -5.14 25.57 30.29
C TYR A 90 -4.94 25.52 31.80
N ARG A 91 -4.03 26.33 32.36
CA ARG A 91 -3.78 26.38 33.82
C ARG A 91 -4.95 26.94 34.62
N ALA A 92 -5.79 27.77 34.02
CA ALA A 92 -7.00 28.29 34.65
C ALA A 92 -8.08 27.22 34.86
N LEU A 93 -7.97 26.06 34.19
CA LEU A 93 -8.91 24.96 34.37
C LEU A 93 -8.82 24.34 35.78
N PRO A 94 -9.96 23.92 36.37
CA PRO A 94 -9.97 23.14 37.59
C PRO A 94 -9.10 21.89 37.47
N ALA A 95 -8.32 21.58 38.52
CA ALA A 95 -7.45 20.40 38.53
C ALA A 95 -8.25 19.11 38.27
N SER A 96 -9.47 19.02 38.83
CA SER A 96 -10.39 17.90 38.61
C SER A 96 -10.78 17.66 37.15
N VAL A 97 -10.76 18.71 36.32
CA VAL A 97 -11.00 18.60 34.87
C VAL A 97 -9.73 18.19 34.14
N ARG A 98 -8.58 18.81 34.48
CA ARG A 98 -7.29 18.54 33.84
C ARG A 98 -6.77 17.12 34.07
N THR A 99 -7.03 16.55 35.24
CA THR A 99 -6.47 15.24 35.65
C THR A 99 -7.49 14.11 35.56
N ARG A 100 -8.67 14.35 34.98
CA ARG A 100 -9.79 13.40 34.98
C ARG A 100 -9.42 12.09 34.28
N GLY A 101 -9.41 11.00 35.03
CA GLY A 101 -9.12 9.66 34.51
C GLY A 101 -7.66 9.44 34.10
N LEU A 102 -6.74 10.34 34.48
CA LEU A 102 -5.32 10.24 34.13
C LEU A 102 -4.51 9.58 35.26
N PRO A 103 -3.50 8.77 34.92
CA PRO A 103 -2.55 8.25 35.90
C PRO A 103 -1.70 9.39 36.50
N PRO A 104 -1.20 9.24 37.75
CA PRO A 104 -0.40 10.27 38.43
C PRO A 104 0.82 10.77 37.64
N ALA A 105 1.44 9.89 36.84
CA ALA A 105 2.58 10.22 35.99
C ALA A 105 2.27 11.27 34.91
N ILE A 106 1.01 11.42 34.51
CA ILE A 106 0.54 12.40 33.52
C ILE A 106 -0.21 13.55 34.22
N ALA A 107 -0.97 13.26 35.27
CA ALA A 107 -1.72 14.27 36.01
C ALA A 107 -0.83 15.32 36.68
N ASN A 108 0.39 14.94 37.09
CA ASN A 108 1.28 15.78 37.90
C ASN A 108 2.57 16.18 37.15
N LEU A 109 2.48 16.42 35.85
CA LEU A 109 3.64 16.84 35.05
C LEU A 109 4.20 18.19 35.54
N ASP A 110 5.49 18.23 35.83
CA ASP A 110 6.22 19.44 36.22
C ASP A 110 6.96 20.02 35.00
N PRO A 111 6.60 21.21 34.49
CA PRO A 111 7.27 21.81 33.35
C PRO A 111 8.73 22.18 33.66
N ALA A 112 9.18 22.25 34.91
CA ALA A 112 10.60 22.46 35.19
C ALA A 112 11.47 21.26 34.79
N ARG A 113 10.87 20.07 34.59
CA ARG A 113 11.59 18.80 34.35
C ARG A 113 11.11 18.12 33.06
N PRO A 114 12.01 17.40 32.35
CA PRO A 114 11.60 16.58 31.21
C PRO A 114 10.69 15.43 31.64
N ILE A 115 9.80 15.00 30.74
CA ILE A 115 8.97 13.80 30.98
C ILE A 115 9.89 12.58 30.96
N ASP A 116 9.71 11.69 31.92
CA ASP A 116 10.44 10.43 31.98
C ASP A 116 10.13 9.54 30.75
N PRO A 117 11.14 8.92 30.10
CA PRO A 117 10.92 8.06 28.94
C PRO A 117 9.91 6.92 29.16
N SER A 118 9.82 6.36 30.38
CA SER A 118 8.84 5.33 30.73
C SER A 118 7.41 5.88 30.79
N ALA A 119 7.24 7.14 31.25
CA ALA A 119 5.96 7.83 31.22
C ALA A 119 5.55 8.14 29.77
N VAL A 120 6.49 8.51 28.89
CA VAL A 120 6.26 8.71 27.45
C VAL A 120 5.70 7.45 26.79
N GLN A 121 6.28 6.28 27.06
CA GLN A 121 5.76 5.00 26.55
C GLN A 121 4.36 4.65 27.11
N MET A 122 4.11 4.93 28.40
CA MET A 122 2.80 4.71 29.02
C MET A 122 1.73 5.63 28.41
N ILE A 123 2.06 6.90 28.13
CA ILE A 123 1.19 7.84 27.42
C ILE A 123 0.87 7.30 26.03
N GLY A 124 1.88 6.82 25.30
CA GLY A 124 1.70 6.19 23.99
C GLY A 124 0.67 5.07 24.06
N LYS A 125 0.81 4.13 25.01
CA LYS A 125 -0.18 3.06 25.20
C LYS A 125 -1.56 3.60 25.53
N LEU A 126 -1.68 4.54 26.48
CA LEU A 126 -2.97 5.10 26.88
C LEU A 126 -3.67 5.82 25.71
N VAL A 127 -2.95 6.61 24.91
CA VAL A 127 -3.53 7.36 23.78
C VAL A 127 -3.86 6.42 22.61
N LEU A 128 -3.07 5.37 22.38
CA LEU A 128 -3.18 4.49 21.21
C LEU A 128 -4.02 3.23 21.44
N GLU A 129 -4.18 2.77 22.68
CA GLU A 129 -4.92 1.55 23.03
C GLU A 129 -6.33 1.83 23.61
N THR A 130 -6.57 3.02 24.17
CA THR A 130 -7.88 3.36 24.79
C THR A 130 -8.97 3.69 23.77
N ARG A 131 -8.61 3.96 22.51
CA ARG A 131 -9.57 4.26 21.43
C ARG A 131 -10.19 2.97 20.88
N ARG A 132 -11.34 2.57 21.44
CA ARG A 132 -12.10 1.36 21.04
C ARG A 132 -12.70 1.43 19.62
N THR A 133 -12.74 2.61 19.00
CA THR A 133 -13.31 2.82 17.67
C THR A 133 -12.30 3.53 16.78
N VAL A 134 -11.64 2.76 15.92
CA VAL A 134 -10.93 3.35 14.78
C VAL A 134 -11.99 3.86 13.81
N PRO A 135 -12.00 5.16 13.42
CA PRO A 135 -13.04 5.72 12.54
C PRO A 135 -13.02 5.15 11.11
N PHE A 136 -12.00 4.36 10.81
CA PHE A 136 -11.67 3.90 9.47
C PHE A 136 -11.68 2.38 9.43
N ARG A 137 -12.45 1.83 8.50
CA ARG A 137 -12.36 0.43 8.11
C ARG A 137 -11.77 0.37 6.70
N LEU A 138 -10.45 0.49 6.61
CA LEU A 138 -9.74 0.03 5.41
C LEU A 138 -9.29 -1.40 5.68
N GLN A 139 -10.18 -2.35 5.39
CA GLN A 139 -9.73 -3.72 5.21
C GLN A 139 -9.06 -3.76 3.84
N MET A 140 -7.74 -3.92 3.82
CA MET A 140 -7.12 -4.44 2.60
C MET A 140 -7.83 -5.75 2.28
N PRO A 141 -8.26 -5.97 1.02
CA PRO A 141 -8.90 -7.21 0.66
C PRO A 141 -7.97 -8.37 1.06
N PRO A 142 -8.50 -9.42 1.72
CA PRO A 142 -7.68 -10.55 2.13
C PRO A 142 -6.93 -11.08 0.90
N GLY A 143 -5.60 -11.14 1.02
CA GLY A 143 -4.73 -11.45 -0.10
C GLY A 143 -5.15 -12.76 -0.75
N LYS A 144 -5.57 -12.69 -2.02
CA LYS A 144 -6.03 -13.87 -2.75
C LYS A 144 -4.84 -14.55 -3.41
N GLN A 145 -4.59 -15.79 -3.03
CA GLN A 145 -3.64 -16.64 -3.76
C GLN A 145 -4.27 -16.99 -5.11
N VAL A 146 -3.54 -16.73 -6.19
CA VAL A 146 -3.98 -17.05 -7.56
C VAL A 146 -3.04 -18.13 -8.10
N SER A 147 -3.56 -19.17 -8.75
CA SER A 147 -2.67 -20.20 -9.30
C SER A 147 -2.01 -19.68 -10.59
N ALA A 148 -0.69 -19.88 -10.72
CA ALA A 148 0.02 -19.58 -11.97
C ALA A 148 -0.59 -20.36 -13.16
N SER A 149 -1.14 -21.55 -12.89
CA SER A 149 -1.87 -22.37 -13.85
C SER A 149 -3.19 -21.76 -14.33
N GLU A 150 -3.98 -21.04 -13.52
CA GLU A 150 -5.19 -20.35 -14.00
C GLU A 150 -4.84 -19.24 -14.99
N TYR A 151 -3.68 -18.62 -14.84
CA TYR A 151 -3.14 -17.63 -15.79
C TYR A 151 -2.66 -18.28 -17.11
N ILE A 152 -2.20 -19.54 -17.05
CA ILE A 152 -1.62 -20.30 -18.17
C ILE A 152 -2.67 -21.16 -18.92
N THR A 153 -3.70 -21.64 -18.23
CA THR A 153 -4.76 -22.53 -18.77
C THR A 153 -5.71 -21.79 -19.71
N ALA A 154 -5.69 -20.46 -19.73
CA ALA A 154 -6.32 -19.68 -20.78
C ALA A 154 -5.69 -19.89 -22.17
N ASN A 155 -4.51 -20.54 -22.29
CA ASN A 155 -3.72 -20.47 -23.53
C ASN A 155 -3.23 -21.77 -24.19
N ILE A 156 -3.18 -22.97 -23.60
CA ILE A 156 -2.57 -24.13 -24.32
C ILE A 156 -3.24 -25.49 -23.98
N GLY A 157 -3.84 -26.13 -24.99
CA GLY A 157 -4.54 -27.41 -24.94
C GLY A 157 -3.65 -28.66 -25.13
N ARG A 158 -4.14 -29.81 -24.61
CA ARG A 158 -3.50 -31.14 -24.55
C ARG A 158 -3.74 -32.00 -25.80
N ALA A 159 -2.83 -32.95 -26.08
CA ALA A 159 -3.09 -34.11 -26.95
C ALA A 159 -2.48 -35.41 -26.38
N ASN A 160 -3.24 -36.50 -26.59
CA ASN A 160 -3.08 -37.90 -26.15
C ASN A 160 -2.12 -38.73 -27.04
N LEU A 161 -1.78 -39.96 -26.61
CA LEU A 161 -1.47 -41.06 -27.53
C LEU A 161 -2.09 -42.42 -27.07
N PRO A 162 -2.50 -43.32 -27.99
CA PRO A 162 -3.13 -44.62 -27.70
C PRO A 162 -2.32 -45.89 -28.15
N SER A 163 -2.92 -47.05 -27.85
CA SER A 163 -2.39 -48.44 -27.74
C SER A 163 -2.57 -49.39 -28.95
N GLY A 164 -1.69 -50.41 -29.08
CA GLY A 164 -1.87 -51.59 -29.97
C GLY A 164 -0.61 -52.46 -30.22
N ILE A 165 -0.16 -53.28 -29.26
CA ILE A 165 1.09 -54.08 -29.36
C ILE A 165 0.82 -55.58 -29.63
N ASP A 166 1.51 -56.16 -30.62
CA ASP A 166 1.57 -57.61 -30.97
C ASP A 166 2.66 -58.34 -30.14
N MET A 167 2.28 -59.43 -29.47
CA MET A 167 3.14 -60.19 -28.54
C MET A 167 3.86 -61.41 -29.14
N THR A 168 3.68 -61.71 -30.43
CA THR A 168 4.27 -62.91 -31.07
C THR A 168 5.68 -62.69 -31.65
N ARG A 169 6.13 -61.44 -31.66
CA ARG A 169 7.44 -61.00 -32.16
C ARG A 169 8.28 -60.43 -31.03
N PRO A 170 9.62 -60.45 -31.12
CA PRO A 170 10.45 -59.78 -30.15
C PRO A 170 10.05 -58.32 -30.02
N HIS A 171 9.98 -57.81 -28.79
CA HIS A 171 9.47 -56.49 -28.52
C HIS A 171 10.20 -55.88 -27.32
N ILE A 172 10.55 -54.61 -27.43
CA ILE A 172 11.08 -53.79 -26.34
C ILE A 172 9.89 -53.08 -25.69
N VAL A 173 9.68 -53.35 -24.41
CA VAL A 173 8.64 -52.72 -23.58
C VAL A 173 9.13 -51.40 -23.02
N ARG A 174 10.36 -51.36 -22.52
CA ARG A 174 10.93 -50.15 -21.91
C ARG A 174 12.46 -50.19 -21.86
N ILE A 175 13.02 -49.00 -21.66
CA ILE A 175 14.43 -48.79 -21.32
C ILE A 175 14.50 -48.45 -19.81
N SER A 176 15.47 -49.04 -19.11
CA SER A 176 15.74 -48.80 -17.70
C SER A 176 17.17 -48.26 -17.51
N PRO A 177 17.39 -47.26 -16.63
CA PRO A 177 16.40 -46.61 -15.78
C PRO A 177 15.41 -45.74 -16.58
N ALA A 178 14.12 -45.81 -16.25
CA ALA A 178 13.13 -44.95 -16.90
C ALA A 178 13.39 -43.48 -16.54
N THR A 179 13.45 -42.61 -17.53
CA THR A 179 13.72 -41.18 -17.34
C THR A 179 12.92 -40.36 -18.33
N THR A 180 12.28 -39.29 -17.85
CA THR A 180 11.72 -38.26 -18.72
C THR A 180 12.79 -37.29 -19.16
N ALA A 181 13.88 -37.09 -18.40
CA ALA A 181 14.97 -36.14 -18.67
C ALA A 181 15.88 -36.53 -19.84
N GLY A 182 15.89 -37.81 -20.23
CA GLY A 182 16.85 -38.36 -21.20
C GLY A 182 18.07 -38.99 -20.54
N TYR A 183 18.92 -39.58 -21.37
CA TYR A 183 20.11 -40.34 -20.99
C TYR A 183 21.40 -39.58 -21.29
N GLU A 184 22.49 -40.00 -20.67
CA GLU A 184 23.84 -39.50 -20.95
C GLU A 184 24.58 -40.43 -21.92
N ALA A 185 25.46 -39.88 -22.75
CA ALA A 185 26.35 -40.69 -23.59
C ALA A 185 27.23 -41.58 -22.69
N GLY A 186 27.48 -42.83 -23.09
CA GLY A 186 28.23 -43.78 -22.25
C GLY A 186 27.44 -44.45 -21.12
N GLN A 187 26.20 -44.01 -20.84
CA GLN A 187 25.40 -44.54 -19.74
C GLN A 187 25.02 -46.03 -19.97
N LYS A 188 25.15 -46.85 -18.92
CA LYS A 188 24.65 -48.24 -18.92
C LYS A 188 23.12 -48.26 -18.88
N LEU A 189 22.50 -48.93 -19.84
CA LEU A 189 21.06 -49.09 -19.98
C LEU A 189 20.66 -50.56 -20.01
N THR A 190 19.40 -50.82 -19.66
CA THR A 190 18.76 -52.13 -19.78
C THR A 190 17.52 -52.02 -20.66
N LEU A 191 17.45 -52.80 -21.73
CA LEU A 191 16.21 -53.04 -22.46
C LEU A 191 15.43 -54.13 -21.75
N MET A 192 14.16 -53.86 -21.48
CA MET A 192 13.22 -54.87 -20.98
C MET A 192 12.16 -55.11 -22.03
N GLY A 193 11.85 -56.39 -22.25
CA GLY A 193 11.03 -56.81 -23.37
C GLY A 193 10.72 -58.31 -23.34
N TRP A 194 10.41 -58.85 -24.51
CA TRP A 194 10.28 -60.30 -24.72
C TRP A 194 10.82 -60.69 -26.09
N GLY A 195 11.09 -61.98 -26.28
CA GLY A 195 11.54 -62.56 -27.54
C GLY A 195 13.02 -62.33 -27.87
N PHE A 196 13.81 -61.82 -26.94
CA PHE A 196 15.28 -61.74 -27.11
C PHE A 196 15.89 -63.15 -27.08
N SER A 197 17.06 -63.33 -27.70
CA SER A 197 17.80 -64.58 -27.57
C SER A 197 18.59 -64.60 -26.26
N ALA A 198 18.59 -65.73 -25.54
CA ALA A 198 19.47 -65.90 -24.37
C ALA A 198 20.97 -65.94 -24.75
N ASN A 199 21.28 -66.23 -26.02
CA ASN A 199 22.64 -66.18 -26.54
C ASN A 199 22.98 -64.77 -27.03
N LYS A 200 23.99 -64.14 -26.42
CA LYS A 200 24.40 -62.76 -26.75
C LYS A 200 24.78 -62.58 -28.22
N ALA A 201 25.37 -63.60 -28.85
CA ALA A 201 25.80 -63.56 -30.25
C ALA A 201 24.63 -63.49 -31.25
N ASP A 202 23.43 -63.88 -30.82
CA ASP A 202 22.23 -63.86 -31.65
C ASP A 202 21.43 -62.55 -31.53
N ASN A 203 21.93 -61.58 -30.75
CA ASN A 203 21.29 -60.27 -30.60
C ASN A 203 22.22 -59.16 -31.07
N THR A 204 21.69 -58.25 -31.89
CA THR A 204 22.37 -57.02 -32.31
C THR A 204 21.51 -55.82 -31.93
N ILE A 205 22.04 -54.92 -31.10
CA ILE A 205 21.37 -53.67 -30.72
C ILE A 205 21.73 -52.61 -31.76
N ARG A 206 20.73 -51.94 -32.32
CA ARG A 206 20.89 -50.92 -33.36
C ARG A 206 20.41 -49.59 -32.81
N ILE A 207 21.28 -48.58 -32.86
CA ILE A 207 20.96 -47.21 -32.43
C ILE A 207 20.74 -46.37 -33.67
N PHE A 208 19.62 -45.66 -33.72
CA PHE A 208 19.24 -44.76 -34.81
C PHE A 208 19.25 -43.31 -34.32
N LYS A 209 19.76 -42.40 -35.13
CA LYS A 209 19.64 -40.95 -34.92
C LYS A 209 18.43 -40.44 -35.72
N THR A 210 17.58 -39.67 -35.07
CA THR A 210 16.50 -38.96 -35.77
C THR A 210 17.10 -37.74 -36.47
N LEU A 211 16.98 -37.71 -37.80
CA LEU A 211 17.47 -36.63 -38.66
C LEU A 211 16.43 -35.51 -38.80
N ALA A 212 16.87 -34.35 -39.30
CA ALA A 212 15.97 -33.26 -39.66
C ALA A 212 14.95 -33.75 -40.70
N GLY A 213 13.66 -33.65 -40.37
CA GLY A 213 12.57 -34.22 -41.17
C GLY A 213 11.94 -35.51 -40.60
N GLY A 214 12.42 -36.00 -39.44
CA GLY A 214 11.80 -37.11 -38.71
C GLY A 214 12.19 -38.50 -39.19
N SER A 215 13.02 -38.62 -40.23
CA SER A 215 13.59 -39.89 -40.66
C SER A 215 14.63 -40.39 -39.65
N GLN A 216 14.76 -41.71 -39.51
CA GLN A 216 15.72 -42.33 -38.60
C GLN A 216 16.81 -43.04 -39.40
N GLY A 217 18.06 -42.59 -39.26
CA GLY A 217 19.23 -43.25 -39.84
C GLY A 217 19.97 -44.08 -38.80
N GLU A 218 20.42 -45.28 -39.17
CA GLU A 218 21.25 -46.10 -38.28
C GLU A 218 22.58 -45.39 -38.02
N LEU A 219 22.92 -45.23 -36.74
CA LEU A 219 24.14 -44.59 -36.29
C LEU A 219 25.22 -45.62 -35.98
N THR A 220 24.88 -46.67 -35.24
CA THR A 220 25.83 -47.68 -34.79
C THR A 220 25.13 -48.95 -34.34
N THR A 221 25.89 -50.04 -34.28
CA THR A 221 25.47 -51.34 -33.74
C THR A 221 26.30 -51.70 -32.52
N LEU A 222 25.66 -52.35 -31.55
CA LEU A 222 26.25 -52.77 -30.29
C LEU A 222 25.88 -54.22 -30.00
N HIS A 223 26.72 -54.87 -29.19
CA HIS A 223 26.42 -56.17 -28.62
C HIS A 223 26.07 -56.06 -27.14
N PRO A 224 25.15 -56.90 -26.65
CA PRO A 224 24.77 -56.88 -25.25
C PRO A 224 25.88 -57.40 -24.34
N SER A 225 26.06 -56.72 -23.21
CA SER A 225 26.95 -57.14 -22.13
C SER A 225 26.34 -58.28 -21.30
N VAL A 226 25.01 -58.30 -21.15
CA VAL A 226 24.21 -59.35 -20.49
C VAL A 226 22.92 -59.54 -21.29
N CYS A 227 22.43 -60.78 -21.44
CA CYS A 227 21.19 -61.05 -22.17
C CYS A 227 20.41 -62.22 -21.57
N THR A 228 19.09 -62.08 -21.48
CA THR A 228 18.10 -63.14 -21.23
C THR A 228 17.00 -63.03 -22.30
N THR A 229 15.98 -63.89 -22.25
CA THR A 229 14.84 -63.79 -23.17
C THR A 229 13.94 -62.58 -22.94
N SER A 230 14.14 -61.84 -21.84
CA SER A 230 13.30 -60.71 -21.42
C SER A 230 14.06 -59.43 -21.04
N ALA A 231 15.39 -59.47 -20.93
CA ALA A 231 16.20 -58.32 -20.59
C ALA A 231 17.58 -58.34 -21.25
N MET A 232 18.11 -57.16 -21.54
CA MET A 232 19.40 -56.99 -22.20
C MET A 232 20.11 -55.74 -21.70
N GLU A 233 21.38 -55.86 -21.30
CA GLU A 233 22.18 -54.73 -20.81
C GLU A 233 23.22 -54.28 -21.84
N PHE A 234 23.36 -52.98 -22.04
CA PHE A 234 24.35 -52.38 -22.93
C PHE A 234 24.77 -50.99 -22.44
N ASN A 235 25.88 -50.47 -22.94
CA ASN A 235 26.28 -49.09 -22.72
C ASN A 235 25.94 -48.27 -23.96
N LEU A 236 25.35 -47.08 -23.77
CA LEU A 236 25.24 -46.12 -24.86
C LEU A 236 26.65 -45.79 -25.39
N PRO A 237 26.80 -45.57 -26.70
CA PRO A 237 28.09 -45.16 -27.24
C PRO A 237 28.46 -43.76 -26.69
N ALA A 238 29.75 -43.50 -26.59
CA ALA A 238 30.30 -42.19 -26.31
C ALA A 238 31.38 -41.89 -27.36
N PRO A 239 31.31 -40.75 -28.06
CA PRO A 239 30.39 -39.63 -27.86
C PRO A 239 29.00 -39.79 -28.55
N LEU A 240 27.97 -39.15 -27.99
CA LEU A 240 26.65 -38.91 -28.63
C LEU A 240 26.23 -37.45 -28.45
N GLU A 241 25.72 -36.81 -29.51
CA GLU A 241 25.21 -35.44 -29.45
C GLU A 241 23.80 -35.39 -28.82
N PRO A 242 23.42 -34.28 -28.15
CA PRO A 242 22.04 -34.06 -27.72
C PRO A 242 21.03 -34.18 -28.86
N GLY A 243 19.93 -34.89 -28.63
CA GLY A 243 18.93 -35.10 -29.68
C GLY A 243 18.00 -36.30 -29.42
N GLN A 244 17.14 -36.58 -30.40
CA GLN A 244 16.24 -37.73 -30.42
C GLN A 244 16.89 -38.91 -31.13
N TYR A 245 16.77 -40.08 -30.53
CA TYR A 245 17.33 -41.34 -31.00
C TYR A 245 16.28 -42.44 -30.84
N ALA A 246 16.52 -43.59 -31.48
CA ALA A 246 15.74 -44.80 -31.24
C ALA A 246 16.66 -46.00 -31.08
N VAL A 247 16.21 -46.97 -30.29
CA VAL A 247 16.86 -48.27 -30.15
C VAL A 247 15.97 -49.37 -30.72
N GLN A 248 16.59 -50.31 -31.42
CA GLN A 248 15.97 -51.54 -31.91
C GLN A 248 16.90 -52.71 -31.62
N VAL A 249 16.35 -53.92 -31.50
CA VAL A 249 17.15 -55.14 -31.44
C VAL A 249 16.79 -56.04 -32.61
N SER A 250 17.81 -56.51 -33.33
CA SER A 250 17.70 -57.58 -34.32
C SER A 250 18.06 -58.90 -33.64
N VAL A 251 17.11 -59.83 -33.58
CA VAL A 251 17.26 -61.15 -32.94
C VAL A 251 17.30 -62.24 -34.00
N LYS A 252 18.38 -63.03 -34.02
CA LYS A 252 18.49 -64.22 -34.87
C LYS A 252 17.72 -65.38 -34.25
N THR A 253 16.70 -65.87 -34.95
CA THR A 253 15.89 -67.03 -34.56
C THR A 253 16.09 -68.18 -35.56
N SER A 254 15.51 -69.35 -35.27
CA SER A 254 15.48 -70.48 -36.20
C SER A 254 14.74 -70.19 -37.50
N SER A 255 13.86 -69.19 -37.53
CA SER A 255 13.07 -68.77 -38.70
C SER A 255 13.67 -67.57 -39.45
N GLY A 256 14.83 -67.06 -39.02
CA GLY A 256 15.50 -65.91 -39.64
C GLY A 256 15.80 -64.79 -38.64
N ILE A 257 16.09 -63.59 -39.14
CA ILE A 257 16.31 -62.41 -38.29
C ILE A 257 14.97 -61.70 -38.07
N GLN A 258 14.62 -61.43 -36.82
CA GLN A 258 13.44 -60.67 -36.44
C GLN A 258 13.84 -59.39 -35.69
N ASP A 259 13.33 -58.26 -36.15
CA ASP A 259 13.53 -56.97 -35.48
C ASP A 259 12.42 -56.68 -34.47
N THR A 260 12.78 -56.01 -33.37
CA THR A 260 11.82 -55.44 -32.42
C THR A 260 11.15 -54.18 -32.97
N ASN A 261 10.18 -53.65 -32.23
CA ASN A 261 9.81 -52.24 -32.33
C ASN A 261 11.01 -51.34 -32.07
N LYS A 262 10.94 -50.12 -32.60
CA LYS A 262 11.85 -49.03 -32.25
C LYS A 262 11.31 -48.32 -31.01
N VAL A 263 12.17 -48.08 -30.04
CA VAL A 263 11.84 -47.30 -28.84
C VAL A 263 12.63 -46.01 -28.85
N ASP A 264 11.93 -44.90 -28.90
CA ASP A 264 12.54 -43.57 -28.90
C ASP A 264 13.12 -43.23 -27.52
N PHE A 265 14.28 -42.59 -27.53
CA PHE A 265 14.93 -42.02 -26.35
C PHE A 265 15.66 -40.73 -26.71
N ARG A 266 15.95 -39.90 -25.71
CA ARG A 266 16.67 -38.63 -25.91
C ARG A 266 18.00 -38.63 -25.18
N ILE A 267 19.04 -38.07 -25.82
CA ILE A 267 20.27 -37.70 -25.14
C ILE A 267 20.08 -36.30 -24.57
N LYS A 268 20.43 -36.11 -23.28
CA LYS A 268 20.21 -34.85 -22.55
C LYS A 268 20.84 -33.67 -23.32
N THR A 269 20.03 -32.65 -23.62
CA THR A 269 20.54 -31.31 -23.96
C THR A 269 21.00 -30.65 -22.67
N PRO A 270 22.21 -30.04 -22.62
CA PRO A 270 22.57 -29.19 -21.48
C PRO A 270 21.44 -28.18 -21.24
N PRO A 271 21.00 -27.96 -19.98
CA PRO A 271 19.98 -26.96 -19.71
C PRO A 271 20.47 -25.61 -20.26
N PRO A 272 19.60 -24.80 -20.90
CA PRO A 272 19.96 -23.46 -21.33
C PRO A 272 20.59 -22.69 -20.16
N PRO A 273 21.60 -21.84 -20.41
CA PRO A 273 22.14 -20.97 -19.38
C PRO A 273 21.01 -20.21 -18.69
N ALA A 274 21.08 -20.08 -17.36
CA ALA A 274 20.08 -19.33 -16.62
C ALA A 274 20.00 -17.88 -17.14
N PRO A 275 18.80 -17.29 -17.16
CA PRO A 275 18.67 -15.86 -17.45
C PRO A 275 19.48 -15.05 -16.45
N GLU A 276 20.07 -13.94 -16.89
CA GLU A 276 20.80 -13.03 -16.00
C GLU A 276 20.26 -11.62 -16.19
N ILE A 277 19.92 -10.94 -15.11
CA ILE A 277 19.46 -9.54 -15.11
C ILE A 277 20.65 -8.66 -14.77
N SER A 278 21.00 -7.74 -15.68
CA SER A 278 22.02 -6.71 -15.42
C SER A 278 21.40 -5.42 -14.87
N ALA A 279 20.26 -4.97 -15.42
CA ALA A 279 19.55 -3.79 -14.94
C ALA A 279 18.07 -3.79 -15.34
N ILE A 280 17.25 -3.06 -14.57
CA ILE A 280 15.84 -2.80 -14.89
C ILE A 280 15.62 -1.29 -14.87
N THR A 281 15.25 -0.72 -16.01
CA THR A 281 15.17 0.74 -16.18
C THR A 281 14.04 1.17 -17.12
N PRO A 282 13.42 2.35 -16.90
CA PRO A 282 13.54 3.16 -15.68
C PRO A 282 12.72 2.54 -14.54
N SER A 283 12.84 3.10 -13.34
CA SER A 283 11.86 2.87 -12.28
C SER A 283 10.51 3.42 -12.69
N GLN A 284 9.47 2.59 -12.61
CA GLN A 284 8.16 2.91 -13.17
C GLN A 284 7.04 2.83 -12.13
N TYR A 285 5.94 3.49 -12.46
CA TYR A 285 4.67 3.35 -11.76
C TYR A 285 3.98 2.03 -12.12
N PRO A 286 3.09 1.51 -11.26
CA PRO A 286 2.20 0.40 -11.61
C PRO A 286 1.47 0.68 -12.94
N GLY A 287 1.42 -0.34 -13.80
CA GLY A 287 0.80 -0.29 -15.14
C GLY A 287 1.69 0.24 -16.26
N ARG A 288 2.88 0.75 -15.94
CA ARG A 288 3.83 1.27 -16.93
C ARG A 288 4.89 0.24 -17.29
N THR A 289 5.47 0.41 -18.47
CA THR A 289 6.48 -0.50 -19.00
C THR A 289 7.90 -0.11 -18.60
N ALA A 290 8.70 -1.11 -18.23
CA ALA A 290 10.14 -0.98 -17.98
C ALA A 290 10.92 -1.98 -18.85
N LEU A 291 12.20 -1.68 -19.08
CA LEU A 291 13.12 -2.53 -19.83
C LEU A 291 14.03 -3.29 -18.87
N ILE A 292 14.01 -4.61 -18.95
CA ILE A 292 15.02 -5.50 -18.36
C ILE A 292 16.13 -5.70 -19.39
N THR A 293 17.37 -5.43 -18.97
CA THR A 293 18.59 -5.72 -19.74
C THR A 293 19.38 -6.82 -19.06
N GLY A 294 20.01 -7.69 -19.85
CA GLY A 294 20.63 -8.89 -19.32
C GLY A 294 21.12 -9.85 -20.39
N ARG A 295 21.09 -11.15 -20.09
CA ARG A 295 21.50 -12.24 -20.99
C ARG A 295 20.57 -13.45 -20.86
N HIS A 296 20.54 -14.25 -21.93
CA HIS A 296 19.84 -15.54 -22.02
C HIS A 296 18.31 -15.47 -21.88
N PHE A 297 17.67 -14.46 -22.48
CA PHE A 297 16.20 -14.32 -22.48
C PHE A 297 15.47 -15.16 -23.55
N GLY A 298 16.05 -16.29 -23.99
CA GLY A 298 15.59 -17.09 -25.14
C GLY A 298 14.39 -18.03 -24.91
N GLY A 299 13.34 -17.60 -24.19
CA GLY A 299 12.14 -18.41 -23.93
C GLY A 299 10.94 -17.59 -23.47
N VAL A 300 9.90 -18.21 -22.89
CA VAL A 300 8.76 -17.49 -22.29
C VAL A 300 9.13 -17.09 -20.85
N PRO A 301 9.30 -15.80 -20.55
CA PRO A 301 9.79 -15.37 -19.25
C PRO A 301 8.65 -15.05 -18.29
N GLY A 302 8.65 -15.75 -17.15
CA GLY A 302 7.91 -15.35 -15.97
C GLY A 302 8.72 -14.34 -15.16
N VAL A 303 8.15 -13.18 -14.86
CA VAL A 303 8.81 -12.12 -14.10
C VAL A 303 8.11 -11.98 -12.76
N TYR A 304 8.86 -12.19 -11.68
CA TYR A 304 8.36 -12.22 -10.31
C TYR A 304 8.85 -10.99 -9.55
N PHE A 305 7.96 -10.36 -8.80
CA PHE A 305 8.26 -9.23 -7.92
C PHE A 305 8.02 -9.67 -6.47
N LEU A 306 9.11 -9.84 -5.73
CA LEU A 306 9.07 -10.24 -4.32
C LEU A 306 9.19 -8.99 -3.44
N PRO A 307 8.22 -8.72 -2.53
CA PRO A 307 8.23 -7.51 -1.71
C PRO A 307 9.39 -7.54 -0.70
N MET A 308 10.04 -6.39 -0.49
CA MET A 308 11.13 -6.26 0.51
C MET A 308 10.70 -5.60 1.82
N ASP A 309 9.73 -4.67 1.78
CA ASP A 309 9.39 -3.80 2.92
C ASP A 309 8.10 -4.24 3.66
N GLU A 310 7.87 -5.55 3.82
CA GLU A 310 6.61 -6.12 4.38
C GLU A 310 5.34 -5.60 3.67
N GLN A 311 5.49 -5.20 2.41
CA GLN A 311 4.42 -4.59 1.65
C GLN A 311 3.28 -5.61 1.45
N PRO A 312 2.04 -5.23 1.79
CA PRO A 312 0.92 -6.13 1.64
C PRO A 312 0.62 -6.37 0.16
N MET A 313 0.27 -7.61 -0.18
CA MET A 313 -0.05 -8.01 -1.54
C MET A 313 -1.53 -8.37 -1.66
N ALA A 314 -2.29 -7.57 -2.43
CA ALA A 314 -3.72 -7.82 -2.67
C ALA A 314 -3.95 -9.13 -3.45
N SER A 315 -3.08 -9.42 -4.41
CA SER A 315 -3.06 -10.67 -5.18
C SER A 315 -1.62 -11.14 -5.32
N TYR A 316 -1.37 -12.43 -5.09
CA TYR A 316 -0.02 -12.99 -5.17
C TYR A 316 -0.01 -14.43 -5.70
N VAL A 317 1.14 -14.80 -6.24
CA VAL A 317 1.54 -16.18 -6.50
C VAL A 317 2.60 -16.60 -5.48
N THR A 318 2.86 -17.89 -5.37
CA THR A 318 3.98 -18.40 -4.57
C THR A 318 5.15 -18.70 -5.49
N PHE A 319 6.30 -18.08 -5.22
CA PHE A 319 7.57 -18.35 -5.89
C PHE A 319 8.64 -18.69 -4.85
N GLU A 320 9.23 -19.88 -4.95
CA GLU A 320 10.22 -20.38 -3.96
C GLU A 320 9.74 -20.30 -2.50
N GLY A 321 8.44 -20.54 -2.26
CA GLY A 321 7.82 -20.46 -0.93
C GLY A 321 7.53 -19.04 -0.44
N GLN A 322 7.85 -18.00 -1.23
CA GLN A 322 7.58 -16.60 -0.91
C GLN A 322 6.39 -16.07 -1.73
N LYS A 323 5.67 -15.08 -1.18
CA LYS A 323 4.64 -14.35 -1.91
C LYS A 323 5.31 -13.44 -2.94
N ALA A 324 4.82 -13.47 -4.18
CA ALA A 324 5.33 -12.64 -5.25
C ALA A 324 4.18 -12.17 -6.15
N SER A 325 4.36 -11.02 -6.80
CA SER A 325 3.52 -10.64 -7.94
C SER A 325 4.14 -11.20 -9.21
N PHE A 326 3.32 -11.39 -10.23
CA PHE A 326 3.72 -12.07 -11.45
C PHE A 326 3.27 -11.27 -12.68
N THR A 327 4.15 -11.21 -13.67
CA THR A 327 3.81 -10.76 -15.02
C THR A 327 4.61 -11.56 -16.04
N LEU A 328 4.14 -11.56 -17.29
CA LEU A 328 4.90 -12.10 -18.40
C LEU A 328 5.77 -11.01 -19.00
N GLY A 329 7.04 -11.32 -19.20
CA GLY A 329 7.94 -10.45 -19.96
C GLY A 329 7.77 -10.66 -21.46
N LYS A 330 7.86 -9.57 -22.22
CA LYS A 330 7.91 -9.59 -23.67
C LYS A 330 9.38 -9.54 -24.10
N VAL A 331 9.89 -10.68 -24.56
CA VAL A 331 11.27 -10.77 -25.06
C VAL A 331 11.42 -9.91 -26.31
N LEU A 332 12.36 -8.96 -26.27
CA LEU A 332 12.71 -8.14 -27.44
C LEU A 332 13.94 -8.70 -28.15
N SER A 333 14.89 -9.24 -27.39
CA SER A 333 16.10 -9.92 -27.87
C SER A 333 16.66 -10.83 -26.80
N ASN A 334 17.76 -11.53 -27.08
CA ASN A 334 18.42 -12.40 -26.10
C ASN A 334 19.04 -11.63 -24.91
N THR A 335 19.08 -10.29 -24.97
CA THR A 335 19.64 -9.41 -23.94
C THR A 335 18.66 -8.35 -23.44
N GLN A 336 17.43 -8.30 -23.98
CA GLN A 336 16.44 -7.29 -23.63
C GLN A 336 15.02 -7.87 -23.56
N MET A 337 14.27 -7.42 -22.56
CA MET A 337 12.89 -7.81 -22.33
C MET A 337 12.11 -6.61 -21.81
N GLU A 338 10.92 -6.37 -22.38
CA GLU A 338 9.98 -5.39 -21.86
C GLU A 338 9.06 -6.05 -20.84
N ILE A 339 8.77 -5.35 -19.74
CA ILE A 339 7.84 -5.79 -18.70
C ILE A 339 6.84 -4.69 -18.41
N THR A 340 5.59 -5.05 -18.13
CA THR A 340 4.62 -4.13 -17.53
C THR A 340 4.62 -4.36 -16.03
N VAL A 341 4.90 -3.31 -15.24
CA VAL A 341 4.80 -3.36 -13.78
C VAL A 341 3.34 -3.67 -13.41
N PRO A 342 3.05 -4.75 -12.67
CA PRO A 342 1.66 -5.12 -12.37
C PRO A 342 0.89 -3.99 -11.66
N ASN A 343 -0.35 -3.73 -12.10
CA ASN A 343 -1.24 -2.71 -11.51
C ASN A 343 -1.57 -2.97 -10.03
N SER A 344 -1.40 -4.20 -9.57
CA SER A 344 -1.65 -4.60 -8.17
C SER A 344 -0.45 -4.33 -7.24
N LEU A 345 0.71 -3.93 -7.77
CA LEU A 345 1.86 -3.63 -6.93
C LEU A 345 1.68 -2.30 -6.21
N LEU A 346 1.92 -2.31 -4.91
CA LEU A 346 2.07 -1.09 -4.13
C LEU A 346 3.45 -0.48 -4.38
N PRO A 347 3.60 0.85 -4.30
CA PRO A 347 4.89 1.51 -4.35
C PRO A 347 5.86 1.00 -3.28
N GLY A 348 7.14 0.85 -3.65
CA GLY A 348 8.19 0.36 -2.76
C GLY A 348 9.24 -0.49 -3.48
N ASN A 349 10.14 -1.11 -2.71
CA ASN A 349 11.21 -1.93 -3.28
C ASN A 349 10.81 -3.39 -3.42
N TYR A 350 11.13 -3.97 -4.59
CA TYR A 350 10.91 -5.38 -4.88
C TYR A 350 12.20 -6.04 -5.34
N GLN A 351 12.42 -7.29 -4.96
CA GLN A 351 13.38 -8.13 -5.67
C GLN A 351 12.69 -8.67 -6.92
N VAL A 352 13.26 -8.39 -8.09
CA VAL A 352 12.78 -8.90 -9.36
C VAL A 352 13.61 -10.10 -9.79
N VAL A 353 12.91 -11.14 -10.23
CA VAL A 353 13.48 -12.39 -10.71
C VAL A 353 12.83 -12.79 -12.03
N VAL A 354 13.63 -13.24 -12.98
CA VAL A 354 13.17 -13.79 -14.26
C VAL A 354 13.33 -15.31 -14.21
N ALA A 355 12.24 -16.04 -14.48
CA ALA A 355 12.26 -17.49 -14.67
C ALA A 355 11.95 -17.84 -16.14
N ILE A 356 12.78 -18.67 -16.75
CA ILE A 356 12.59 -19.18 -18.11
C ILE A 356 12.80 -20.70 -18.07
N GLY A 357 11.72 -21.46 -18.26
CA GLY A 357 11.76 -22.92 -18.07
C GLY A 357 12.17 -23.28 -16.65
N SER A 358 13.29 -23.99 -16.48
CA SER A 358 13.88 -24.30 -15.18
C SER A 358 14.97 -23.31 -14.73
N GLY A 359 15.35 -22.35 -15.58
CA GLY A 359 16.37 -21.36 -15.26
C GLY A 359 15.79 -20.19 -14.47
N ILE A 360 16.47 -19.78 -13.41
CA ILE A 360 16.10 -18.66 -12.54
C ILE A 360 17.26 -17.67 -12.52
N SER A 361 16.98 -16.38 -12.67
CA SER A 361 18.00 -15.33 -12.67
C SER A 361 18.52 -14.97 -11.28
N ASN A 362 19.59 -14.16 -11.26
CA ASN A 362 19.91 -13.35 -10.09
C ASN A 362 18.74 -12.42 -9.73
N ARG A 363 18.72 -11.98 -8.47
CA ARG A 363 17.71 -11.04 -7.95
C ARG A 363 18.22 -9.60 -8.10
N VAL A 364 17.40 -8.72 -8.64
CA VAL A 364 17.72 -7.28 -8.76
C VAL A 364 16.68 -6.47 -8.02
N VAL A 365 17.14 -5.50 -7.22
CA VAL A 365 16.23 -4.58 -6.53
C VAL A 365 15.67 -3.59 -7.54
N TYR A 366 14.34 -3.51 -7.59
CA TYR A 366 13.62 -2.61 -8.46
C TYR A 366 12.62 -1.77 -7.66
N PRO A 367 12.76 -0.43 -7.65
CA PRO A 367 11.82 0.45 -6.99
C PRO A 367 10.61 0.72 -7.88
N VAL A 368 9.42 0.37 -7.37
CA VAL A 368 8.13 0.75 -7.95
C VAL A 368 7.74 2.13 -7.42
N ARG A 369 7.46 3.07 -8.32
CA ARG A 369 7.20 4.48 -7.97
C ARG A 369 5.78 4.68 -7.43
N ALA A 370 5.64 5.62 -6.49
CA ALA A 370 4.35 6.09 -6.02
C ALA A 370 3.80 7.18 -6.92
N TYR A 371 2.51 7.05 -7.28
CA TYR A 371 1.78 8.13 -7.93
C TYR A 371 1.57 9.30 -6.98
N ARG A 372 1.52 10.50 -7.53
CA ARG A 372 1.21 11.73 -6.81
C ARG A 372 -0.26 12.10 -7.02
N TYR A 373 -0.89 12.44 -5.92
CA TYR A 373 -2.30 12.81 -5.88
C TYR A 373 -2.47 14.24 -5.38
N GLN A 374 -3.59 14.85 -5.70
CA GLN A 374 -4.06 16.09 -5.11
C GLN A 374 -5.48 15.89 -4.63
N VAL A 375 -5.78 16.30 -3.39
CA VAL A 375 -7.13 16.26 -2.83
C VAL A 375 -7.62 17.68 -2.64
N ASN A 376 -8.73 17.99 -3.30
CA ASN A 376 -9.34 19.30 -3.32
C ASN A 376 -10.77 19.24 -2.81
N PHE A 377 -11.14 20.17 -1.94
CA PHE A 377 -12.52 20.45 -1.58
C PHE A 377 -13.03 21.60 -2.45
N LEU A 378 -14.10 21.34 -3.20
CA LEU A 378 -14.52 22.21 -4.30
C LEU A 378 -15.55 23.24 -3.86
N LYS A 379 -16.59 22.79 -3.15
CA LYS A 379 -17.69 23.64 -2.70
C LYS A 379 -18.39 23.09 -1.46
N ILE A 380 -19.07 23.99 -0.77
CA ILE A 380 -20.02 23.74 0.32
C ILE A 380 -21.41 24.06 -0.24
N HIS A 381 -22.39 23.23 0.05
CA HIS A 381 -23.80 23.42 -0.33
C HIS A 381 -24.65 23.33 0.94
N CYS A 382 -25.38 24.39 1.24
CA CYS A 382 -26.37 24.44 2.31
C CYS A 382 -27.62 23.69 1.85
N ILE A 383 -28.03 22.67 2.59
CA ILE A 383 -29.26 21.91 2.32
C ILE A 383 -30.43 22.44 3.14
N ASP A 384 -30.12 22.90 4.34
CA ASP A 384 -31.03 23.46 5.34
C ASP A 384 -30.13 24.30 6.26
N GLU A 385 -30.32 25.61 6.35
CA GLU A 385 -29.51 26.52 7.20
C GLU A 385 -29.95 26.45 8.66
N SER A 386 -31.13 25.87 8.93
CA SER A 386 -31.91 26.08 10.16
C SER A 386 -32.50 27.50 10.30
N ASN A 387 -33.60 27.58 11.03
CA ASN A 387 -34.58 28.67 11.03
C ASN A 387 -33.98 30.12 11.02
N PRO A 388 -33.99 30.85 9.87
CA PRO A 388 -33.14 32.03 9.61
C PRO A 388 -33.54 33.36 10.28
N GLU A 389 -34.55 33.42 11.14
CA GLU A 389 -35.30 34.68 11.33
C GLU A 389 -34.84 35.67 12.42
N TRP A 390 -33.75 35.50 13.17
CA TRP A 390 -33.45 36.50 14.23
C TRP A 390 -32.00 36.73 14.71
N ALA A 391 -30.97 36.08 14.15
CA ALA A 391 -29.61 36.18 14.73
C ALA A 391 -28.40 36.34 13.77
N GLY A 392 -28.58 36.40 12.44
CA GLY A 392 -27.48 36.56 11.48
C GLY A 392 -27.18 35.26 10.71
N SER A 393 -26.48 35.36 9.57
CA SER A 393 -26.16 34.22 8.70
C SER A 393 -25.04 33.34 9.29
N ASP A 394 -25.13 32.04 9.04
CA ASP A 394 -24.18 31.05 9.57
C ASP A 394 -22.79 31.16 8.94
N GLU A 395 -21.74 31.19 9.76
CA GLU A 395 -20.35 31.16 9.28
C GLU A 395 -19.76 29.75 9.37
N ILE A 396 -19.68 29.05 8.23
CA ILE A 396 -19.15 27.71 8.12
C ILE A 396 -17.63 27.68 8.03
N VAL A 397 -17.03 26.78 8.81
CA VAL A 397 -15.59 26.49 8.83
C VAL A 397 -15.37 24.98 8.69
N THR A 398 -14.41 24.58 7.85
CA THR A 398 -13.98 23.17 7.75
C THR A 398 -12.58 22.96 8.29
N THR A 399 -12.46 21.93 9.14
CA THR A 399 -11.18 21.45 9.64
C THR A 399 -10.88 20.06 9.11
N TRP A 400 -9.66 19.85 8.62
CA TRP A 400 -9.18 18.62 8.03
C TRP A 400 -8.00 18.07 8.82
N VAL A 401 -8.12 16.85 9.30
CA VAL A 401 -6.96 16.07 9.78
C VAL A 401 -6.63 15.06 8.70
N VAL A 402 -5.49 15.27 8.04
CA VAL A 402 -5.06 14.47 6.88
C VAL A 402 -3.93 13.56 7.32
N ALA A 403 -4.04 12.27 7.04
CA ALA A 403 -2.98 11.29 7.22
C ALA A 403 -2.57 10.69 5.88
N ARG A 404 -1.27 10.61 5.64
CA ARG A 404 -0.67 10.03 4.44
C ARG A 404 0.50 9.16 4.84
N ASP A 405 0.39 7.87 4.63
CA ASP A 405 1.39 6.88 5.05
C ASP A 405 1.74 6.99 6.54
N THR A 406 2.84 7.69 6.87
CA THR A 406 3.32 7.93 8.25
C THR A 406 3.27 9.42 8.64
N GLU A 407 2.78 10.26 7.74
CA GLU A 407 2.61 11.70 7.96
C GLU A 407 1.18 12.03 8.33
N VAL A 408 1.01 13.01 9.22
CA VAL A 408 -0.30 13.58 9.57
C VAL A 408 -0.13 15.09 9.71
N TRP A 409 -1.15 15.86 9.35
CA TRP A 409 -1.23 17.28 9.63
C TRP A 409 -2.69 17.69 9.78
N ALA A 410 -2.90 18.88 10.34
CA ALA A 410 -4.21 19.49 10.43
C ALA A 410 -4.23 20.80 9.63
N LYS A 411 -5.34 21.06 8.96
CA LYS A 411 -5.60 22.33 8.25
C LYS A 411 -6.99 22.80 8.61
N ASN A 412 -7.15 24.11 8.81
CA ASN A 412 -8.45 24.75 8.93
C ASN A 412 -8.65 25.73 7.76
N THR A 413 -9.88 25.88 7.28
CA THR A 413 -10.23 26.89 6.29
C THR A 413 -10.50 28.25 6.95
N GLY A 414 -10.67 29.29 6.15
CA GLY A 414 -11.35 30.50 6.62
C GLY A 414 -12.85 30.28 6.76
N GLU A 415 -13.55 31.36 7.10
CA GLU A 415 -15.01 31.43 7.21
C GLU A 415 -15.66 31.52 5.82
N TYR A 416 -16.81 30.86 5.69
CA TYR A 416 -17.72 30.83 4.55
C TYR A 416 -19.12 31.05 5.09
N GLY A 417 -19.78 32.15 4.75
CA GLY A 417 -21.12 32.43 5.29
C GLY A 417 -22.02 33.07 4.26
N GLU A 418 -23.16 33.59 4.74
CA GLU A 418 -24.29 34.01 3.91
C GLU A 418 -24.85 32.81 3.12
N PHE A 419 -25.27 31.76 3.83
CA PHE A 419 -25.73 30.50 3.22
C PHE A 419 -27.24 30.30 3.37
N ASP A 420 -28.05 30.76 2.43
CA ASP A 420 -29.47 30.40 2.44
C ASP A 420 -29.70 28.91 2.03
N ASP A 421 -30.89 28.38 2.32
CA ASP A 421 -31.32 27.03 1.90
C ASP A 421 -31.11 26.79 0.39
N GLY A 422 -30.29 25.80 0.05
CA GLY A 422 -29.97 25.42 -1.33
C GLY A 422 -28.81 26.21 -1.96
N GLU A 423 -28.17 27.13 -1.22
CA GLU A 423 -27.04 27.90 -1.73
C GLU A 423 -25.72 27.12 -1.73
N GLU A 424 -24.89 27.39 -2.74
CA GLU A 424 -23.58 26.80 -2.89
C GLU A 424 -22.48 27.85 -2.96
N GLN A 425 -21.41 27.64 -2.18
CA GLN A 425 -20.22 28.48 -2.23
C GLN A 425 -18.98 27.65 -2.55
N SER A 426 -18.17 28.13 -3.48
CA SER A 426 -16.89 27.49 -3.83
C SER A 426 -15.81 27.80 -2.80
N TYR A 427 -14.93 26.83 -2.53
CA TYR A 427 -13.78 27.09 -1.67
C TYR A 427 -12.84 28.14 -2.32
N LYS A 428 -12.45 29.15 -1.53
CA LYS A 428 -11.34 30.07 -1.84
C LYS A 428 -10.08 29.26 -2.21
N THR A 429 -9.29 29.78 -3.16
CA THR A 429 -8.12 29.06 -3.72
C THR A 429 -7.13 28.57 -2.66
N GLY A 430 -6.86 29.38 -1.62
CA GLY A 430 -5.93 29.00 -0.54
C GLY A 430 -6.48 27.92 0.41
N ASP A 431 -7.78 27.70 0.41
CA ASP A 431 -8.46 26.78 1.30
C ASP A 431 -8.75 25.45 0.59
N ARG A 432 -9.08 25.48 -0.71
CA ARG A 432 -9.43 24.30 -1.55
C ARG A 432 -8.54 23.07 -1.37
N THR A 433 -7.22 23.21 -1.34
CA THR A 433 -6.33 22.04 -1.34
C THR A 433 -6.02 21.57 0.09
N ALA A 434 -6.50 20.37 0.43
CA ALA A 434 -6.26 19.73 1.72
C ALA A 434 -4.92 18.99 1.79
N PHE A 435 -4.47 18.52 0.63
CA PHE A 435 -3.30 17.68 0.47
C PHE A 435 -2.39 18.26 -0.61
N MET A 436 -1.10 18.52 -0.36
CA MET A 436 -0.24 18.39 0.83
C MET A 436 -0.23 19.67 1.71
N PRO A 437 0.48 19.73 2.86
CA PRO A 437 0.65 20.98 3.63
C PRO A 437 1.20 22.14 2.79
N SER A 438 2.04 21.83 1.80
CA SER A 438 2.59 22.78 0.82
C SER A 438 1.57 23.25 -0.23
N GLY A 439 0.34 22.74 -0.21
CA GLY A 439 -0.73 23.06 -1.18
C GLY A 439 -0.57 22.40 -2.55
N GLY A 440 0.38 21.48 -2.72
CA GLY A 440 0.65 20.78 -3.98
C GLY A 440 0.46 19.26 -3.92
N PRO A 441 0.60 18.55 -5.05
CA PRO A 441 0.41 17.10 -5.09
C PRO A 441 1.53 16.35 -4.38
N GLY A 442 1.19 15.24 -3.73
CA GLY A 442 2.09 14.41 -2.93
C GLY A 442 1.99 12.93 -3.26
N GLU A 443 3.08 12.19 -3.05
CA GLU A 443 3.12 10.74 -3.26
C GLU A 443 2.28 10.00 -2.22
N VAL A 444 1.51 9.00 -2.63
CA VAL A 444 0.83 8.07 -1.70
C VAL A 444 1.41 6.69 -1.89
N LYS A 445 2.16 6.18 -0.90
CA LYS A 445 2.84 4.88 -1.00
C LYS A 445 1.95 3.72 -0.55
N SER A 446 1.09 3.98 0.40
CA SER A 446 0.23 2.98 1.02
C SER A 446 -1.19 3.47 1.18
N LEU A 447 -1.38 4.68 1.72
CA LEU A 447 -2.70 5.12 2.17
C LEU A 447 -2.79 6.63 2.33
N LEU A 448 -3.98 7.16 2.06
CA LEU A 448 -4.37 8.54 2.29
C LEU A 448 -5.74 8.57 2.99
N ALA A 449 -5.85 9.29 4.10
CA ALA A 449 -7.08 9.50 4.83
C ALA A 449 -7.28 10.98 5.19
N VAL A 450 -8.52 11.42 5.21
CA VAL A 450 -8.92 12.78 5.58
C VAL A 450 -10.14 12.71 6.49
N SER A 451 -9.97 13.16 7.73
CA SER A 451 -11.08 13.42 8.66
C SER A 451 -11.52 14.87 8.47
N VAL A 452 -12.75 15.08 8.02
CA VAL A 452 -13.35 16.39 7.74
C VAL A 452 -14.38 16.70 8.81
N SER A 453 -14.13 17.73 9.60
CA SER A 453 -15.07 18.27 10.58
C SER A 453 -15.63 19.60 10.07
N LEU A 454 -16.94 19.77 10.23
CA LEU A 454 -17.67 20.97 9.82
C LEU A 454 -18.19 21.68 11.08
N TYR A 455 -18.09 23.01 11.09
CA TYR A 455 -18.45 23.85 12.22
C TYR A 455 -19.22 25.06 11.75
N GLU A 456 -20.21 25.45 12.53
CA GLU A 456 -20.83 26.78 12.52
C GLU A 456 -20.06 27.67 13.51
N TRP A 457 -19.67 28.86 13.10
CA TRP A 457 -18.66 29.68 13.77
C TRP A 457 -19.24 30.96 14.37
N ASP A 458 -19.97 30.84 15.48
CA ASP A 458 -20.64 31.96 16.16
C ASP A 458 -19.71 33.08 16.67
N ALA A 459 -18.48 32.74 17.09
CA ALA A 459 -17.60 33.66 17.81
C ALA A 459 -16.11 33.26 17.76
N GLY A 460 -15.22 34.18 18.15
CA GLY A 460 -13.77 33.91 18.22
C GLY A 460 -13.02 34.24 16.93
N ASP A 461 -11.69 34.03 16.95
CA ASP A 461 -10.81 34.41 15.85
C ASP A 461 -10.41 33.16 15.04
N ALA A 462 -11.11 32.92 13.92
CA ALA A 462 -10.85 31.77 13.05
C ALA A 462 -9.42 31.77 12.48
N LYS A 463 -8.84 32.96 12.27
CA LYS A 463 -7.47 33.09 11.76
C LYS A 463 -6.45 32.67 12.82
N ALA A 464 -6.64 33.08 14.07
CA ALA A 464 -5.82 32.62 15.18
C ALA A 464 -5.99 31.11 15.41
N ALA A 465 -7.22 30.60 15.37
CA ALA A 465 -7.49 29.17 15.49
C ALA A 465 -6.78 28.35 14.41
N ARG A 466 -6.76 28.83 13.16
CA ARG A 466 -6.07 28.18 12.03
C ARG A 466 -4.57 28.03 12.27
N ALA A 467 -3.88 29.08 12.74
CA ALA A 467 -2.45 29.02 13.04
C ALA A 467 -2.14 28.00 14.15
N VAL A 468 -2.96 27.98 15.21
CA VAL A 468 -2.78 27.08 16.34
C VAL A 468 -3.08 25.62 15.98
N VAL A 469 -4.11 25.36 15.17
CA VAL A 469 -4.48 24.01 14.73
C VAL A 469 -3.34 23.34 13.97
N GLY A 470 -2.69 24.07 13.06
CA GLY A 470 -1.53 23.56 12.33
C GLY A 470 -0.39 23.18 13.27
N PHE A 471 0.01 24.12 14.14
CA PHE A 471 1.09 23.90 15.11
C PHE A 471 0.80 22.77 16.09
N ILE A 472 -0.41 22.70 16.67
CA ILE A 472 -0.79 21.63 17.60
C ILE A 472 -0.86 20.27 16.88
N GLY A 473 -1.40 20.23 15.65
CA GLY A 473 -1.43 19.01 14.85
C GLY A 473 -0.05 18.44 14.60
N ASP A 474 0.88 19.28 14.16
CA ASP A 474 2.27 18.89 13.89
C ASP A 474 3.03 18.52 15.16
N LEU A 475 2.86 19.29 16.25
CA LEU A 475 3.50 18.98 17.53
C LEU A 475 3.01 17.63 18.08
N ALA A 476 1.69 17.41 18.08
CA ALA A 476 1.09 16.19 18.58
C ALA A 476 1.51 14.96 17.77
N LYS A 477 1.59 15.08 16.44
CA LYS A 477 2.13 14.02 15.59
C LYS A 477 3.56 13.65 16.00
N GLU A 478 4.46 14.62 16.08
CA GLU A 478 5.87 14.33 16.36
C GLU A 478 6.06 13.74 17.76
N ILE A 479 5.27 14.20 18.75
CA ILE A 479 5.22 13.59 20.08
C ILE A 479 4.76 12.12 20.00
N LEU A 480 3.70 11.82 19.25
CA LEU A 480 3.19 10.45 19.09
C LEU A 480 4.20 9.55 18.36
N ASN A 481 4.92 10.07 17.37
CA ASN A 481 5.99 9.33 16.69
C ASN A 481 7.16 8.99 17.62
N ALA A 482 7.55 9.90 18.51
CA ALA A 482 8.56 9.64 19.55
C ALA A 482 8.09 8.59 20.57
N MET A 483 6.78 8.43 20.77
CA MET A 483 6.19 7.41 21.64
C MET A 483 6.17 6.00 21.01
N GLY A 484 6.41 5.88 19.69
CA GLY A 484 6.52 4.62 18.97
C GLY A 484 6.09 4.72 17.50
N LYS A 485 6.39 3.71 16.68
CA LYS A 485 5.83 3.63 15.32
C LYS A 485 4.32 3.38 15.43
N VAL A 486 3.53 4.43 15.24
CA VAL A 486 2.08 4.38 15.37
C VAL A 486 1.44 4.07 14.02
N GLU A 487 0.49 3.14 14.01
CA GLU A 487 -0.40 2.94 12.86
C GLU A 487 -1.20 4.22 12.59
N TRP A 488 -1.19 4.70 11.35
CA TRP A 488 -1.83 5.95 10.94
C TRP A 488 -3.30 6.07 11.38
N ALA A 489 -4.06 4.97 11.40
CA ALA A 489 -5.47 4.98 11.78
C ALA A 489 -5.64 5.36 13.27
N LYS A 490 -4.68 4.96 14.11
CA LYS A 490 -4.60 5.37 15.51
C LYS A 490 -4.14 6.82 15.63
N LEU A 491 -3.23 7.28 14.77
CA LEU A 491 -2.84 8.70 14.71
C LEU A 491 -4.04 9.61 14.40
N VAL A 492 -4.83 9.30 13.37
CA VAL A 492 -6.02 10.11 13.04
C VAL A 492 -7.06 10.04 14.16
N ALA A 493 -7.31 8.86 14.73
CA ALA A 493 -8.23 8.70 15.86
C ALA A 493 -7.79 9.48 17.12
N ALA A 494 -6.48 9.64 17.32
CA ALA A 494 -5.94 10.44 18.42
C ALA A 494 -5.99 11.95 18.14
N LEU A 495 -5.66 12.35 16.91
CA LEU A 495 -5.50 13.76 16.53
C LEU A 495 -6.83 14.46 16.24
N THR A 496 -7.81 13.80 15.64
CA THR A 496 -9.12 14.43 15.35
C THR A 496 -9.74 15.02 16.62
N PRO A 497 -9.94 14.28 17.73
CA PRO A 497 -10.58 14.84 18.92
C PRO A 497 -9.74 15.93 19.61
N LEU A 498 -8.41 15.88 19.48
CA LEU A 498 -7.54 16.95 19.98
C LEU A 498 -7.79 18.24 19.18
N VAL A 499 -7.76 18.16 17.86
CA VAL A 499 -8.00 19.31 16.97
C VAL A 499 -9.40 19.88 17.20
N GLN A 500 -10.41 19.02 17.35
CA GLN A 500 -11.78 19.46 17.66
C GLN A 500 -11.84 20.26 18.97
N LYS A 501 -11.12 19.85 20.03
CA LYS A 501 -11.05 20.61 21.28
C LYS A 501 -10.36 21.95 21.11
N VAL A 502 -9.29 22.03 20.31
CA VAL A 502 -8.59 23.29 20.01
C VAL A 502 -9.52 24.25 19.27
N ILE A 503 -10.30 23.73 18.30
CA ILE A 503 -11.34 24.49 17.60
C ILE A 503 -12.39 24.99 18.60
N SER A 504 -12.95 24.13 19.45
CA SER A 504 -13.94 24.57 20.45
C SER A 504 -13.39 25.59 21.44
N TRP A 505 -12.12 25.49 21.81
CA TRP A 505 -11.46 26.43 22.70
C TRP A 505 -11.27 27.81 22.06
N LEU A 506 -10.69 27.86 20.86
CA LEU A 506 -10.31 29.13 20.22
C LEU A 506 -11.43 29.77 19.41
N GLY A 507 -12.33 28.94 18.86
CA GLY A 507 -13.38 29.31 17.93
C GLY A 507 -14.74 29.60 18.53
N GLY A 508 -14.81 30.07 19.77
CA GLY A 508 -16.08 30.64 20.25
C GLY A 508 -17.08 29.70 20.91
N ASP A 509 -16.78 28.40 21.03
CA ASP A 509 -17.77 27.31 21.13
C ASP A 509 -18.57 27.17 19.82
N PRO A 510 -17.89 26.90 18.69
CA PRO A 510 -18.53 26.71 17.41
C PRO A 510 -19.35 25.40 17.44
N ASP A 511 -20.54 25.44 16.87
CA ASP A 511 -21.43 24.28 16.87
C ASP A 511 -20.95 23.23 15.88
N ALA A 512 -20.73 22.01 16.40
CA ALA A 512 -20.14 20.93 15.64
C ALA A 512 -21.22 20.25 14.79
N LEU A 513 -21.24 20.58 13.49
CA LEU A 513 -22.17 20.02 12.50
C LEU A 513 -21.87 18.57 12.11
N GLY A 514 -20.74 18.05 12.59
CA GLY A 514 -20.37 16.64 12.50
C GLY A 514 -18.98 16.42 11.95
N THR A 515 -18.64 15.14 11.77
CA THR A 515 -17.37 14.71 11.18
C THR A 515 -17.62 13.58 10.19
N ARG A 516 -16.91 13.63 9.06
CA ARG A 516 -16.92 12.62 8.01
C ARG A 516 -15.51 12.23 7.65
N ASN A 517 -15.34 10.98 7.25
CA ASN A 517 -14.04 10.38 7.02
C ASN A 517 -13.93 9.91 5.58
N LEU A 518 -12.83 10.26 4.92
CA LEU A 518 -12.41 9.75 3.64
C LEU A 518 -11.15 8.91 3.85
N ALA A 519 -11.04 7.77 3.18
CA ALA A 519 -9.84 6.96 3.24
C ALA A 519 -9.70 6.11 1.98
N TRP A 520 -8.48 6.03 1.46
CA TRP A 520 -8.14 5.27 0.27
C TRP A 520 -6.77 4.63 0.45
N SER A 521 -6.64 3.36 0.11
CA SER A 521 -5.33 2.76 -0.15
C SER A 521 -4.73 3.30 -1.45
N ALA A 522 -3.42 3.13 -1.65
CA ALA A 522 -2.77 3.47 -2.93
C ALA A 522 -3.38 2.69 -4.11
N LEU A 523 -3.88 1.47 -3.86
CA LEU A 523 -4.60 0.68 -4.87
C LEU A 523 -5.96 1.28 -5.19
N ASP A 524 -6.74 1.69 -4.18
CA ASP A 524 -8.05 2.34 -4.39
C ASP A 524 -7.89 3.63 -5.19
N LEU A 525 -6.89 4.45 -4.85
CA LEU A 525 -6.58 5.67 -5.59
C LEU A 525 -6.18 5.37 -7.03
N LEU A 526 -5.36 4.35 -7.27
CA LEU A 526 -4.96 3.94 -8.61
C LEU A 526 -6.18 3.50 -9.43
N GLN A 527 -7.03 2.63 -8.89
CA GLN A 527 -8.22 2.13 -9.59
C GLN A 527 -9.24 3.24 -9.86
N ALA A 528 -9.53 4.09 -8.87
CA ALA A 528 -10.47 5.19 -9.02
C ALA A 528 -9.99 6.27 -10.01
N THR A 529 -8.67 6.39 -10.21
CA THR A 529 -8.05 7.32 -11.18
C THR A 529 -7.58 6.64 -12.47
N ASP A 530 -7.86 5.35 -12.67
CA ASP A 530 -7.59 4.63 -13.92
C ASP A 530 -8.68 4.92 -14.96
N ASN A 531 -8.81 6.20 -15.29
CA ASN A 531 -9.76 6.72 -16.26
C ASN A 531 -9.10 7.84 -17.07
N PRO A 532 -9.64 8.21 -18.26
CA PRO A 532 -9.04 9.22 -19.12
C PRO A 532 -8.83 10.59 -18.47
N GLN A 533 -9.64 10.94 -17.46
CA GLN A 533 -9.58 12.22 -16.75
C GLN A 533 -8.62 12.20 -15.56
N LYS A 534 -8.11 11.01 -15.18
CA LYS A 534 -7.22 10.75 -14.05
C LYS A 534 -7.72 11.31 -12.71
N ARG A 535 -9.03 11.32 -12.52
CA ARG A 535 -9.67 11.93 -11.34
C ARG A 535 -10.96 11.23 -10.98
N PHE A 536 -11.41 11.45 -9.76
CA PHE A 536 -12.76 11.13 -9.32
C PHE A 536 -13.24 12.17 -8.31
N SER A 537 -14.56 12.28 -8.13
CA SER A 537 -15.19 13.22 -7.20
C SER A 537 -16.16 12.50 -6.29
N GLY A 538 -16.44 13.10 -5.14
CA GLY A 538 -17.43 12.60 -4.20
C GLY A 538 -17.99 13.70 -3.33
N LYS A 539 -18.87 13.29 -2.42
CA LYS A 539 -19.67 14.19 -1.59
C LYS A 539 -19.69 13.67 -0.15
N LEU A 540 -19.49 14.59 0.80
CA LEU A 540 -19.62 14.34 2.23
C LEU A 540 -20.90 14.98 2.73
N GLU A 541 -21.80 14.18 3.30
CA GLU A 541 -23.12 14.64 3.73
C GLU A 541 -23.17 14.83 5.24
N PHE A 542 -23.36 16.06 5.68
CA PHE A 542 -23.58 16.46 7.06
C PHE A 542 -25.08 16.70 7.22
N ARG A 543 -25.77 15.72 7.81
CA ARG A 543 -27.23 15.74 7.99
C ARG A 543 -27.51 15.89 9.46
N ASN A 544 -28.14 17.00 9.84
CA ASN A 544 -28.54 17.29 11.21
C ASN A 544 -30.04 17.59 11.25
N SER A 545 -30.54 17.95 12.43
CA SER A 545 -31.90 18.46 12.59
C SER A 545 -32.05 19.83 11.94
N SER A 546 -33.31 20.22 11.70
CA SER A 546 -33.71 21.56 11.24
C SER A 546 -33.32 22.72 12.16
N ASP A 547 -32.76 22.42 13.33
CA ASP A 547 -32.29 23.40 14.33
C ASP A 547 -30.76 23.52 14.36
N THR A 548 -30.04 22.86 13.45
CA THR A 548 -28.55 22.78 13.47
C THR A 548 -27.94 22.88 12.07
N GLY A 549 -28.76 22.88 11.02
CA GLY A 549 -28.31 23.00 9.65
C GLY A 549 -27.68 21.73 9.05
N SER A 550 -27.95 21.49 7.78
CA SER A 550 -27.44 20.36 7.00
C SER A 550 -26.66 20.85 5.79
N TYR A 551 -25.50 20.26 5.55
CA TYR A 551 -24.58 20.72 4.51
C TYR A 551 -23.97 19.56 3.74
N ASP A 552 -23.54 19.87 2.53
CA ASP A 552 -22.81 18.98 1.66
C ASP A 552 -21.47 19.57 1.25
N VAL A 553 -20.41 18.78 1.43
CA VAL A 553 -19.07 19.18 1.01
C VAL A 553 -18.63 18.31 -0.17
N THR A 554 -18.38 18.93 -1.32
CA THR A 554 -17.90 18.24 -2.52
C THR A 554 -16.37 18.19 -2.54
N TYR A 555 -15.80 17.02 -2.86
CA TYR A 555 -14.36 16.84 -3.01
C TYR A 555 -14.01 16.21 -4.36
N GLU A 556 -12.76 16.38 -4.76
CA GLU A 556 -12.14 15.81 -5.95
C GLU A 556 -10.74 15.30 -5.62
N VAL A 557 -10.39 14.15 -6.17
CA VAL A 557 -9.05 13.58 -6.09
C VAL A 557 -8.50 13.44 -7.51
N ILE A 558 -7.31 13.98 -7.74
CA ILE A 558 -6.65 14.01 -9.06
C ILE A 558 -5.31 13.30 -8.96
N ARG A 559 -5.02 12.40 -9.91
CA ARG A 559 -3.67 11.84 -10.13
C ARG A 559 -2.92 12.72 -11.12
N VAL A 560 -1.70 13.11 -10.79
CA VAL A 560 -0.95 14.12 -11.57
C VAL A 560 -0.08 13.51 -12.68
N GLU A 561 0.28 12.22 -12.61
CA GLU A 561 1.10 11.53 -13.63
C GLU A 561 0.34 10.70 -14.67
#